data_AF-A0A4Y9IW41-F1
#
_entry.id   AF-A0A4Y9IW41-F1
#
_cell.length_a   1.000
_cell.length_b   1.000
_cell.length_c   1.000
_cell.angle_alpha   90.00
_cell.angle_beta   90.00
_cell.angle_gamma   90.00
#
_symmetry.space_group_name_H-M   'P 1'
#
loop_
_entity.id
_entity.type
_entity.pdbx_description
1 polymer ?
#
loop_
_entity_poly.entity_id
_entity_poly.type
_entity_poly.pdbx_seq_one_letter_code
_entity_poly.pdbx_strand_id
1 'polypeptide(L)'
;MRALIYKLPAYPFAVVYIMGSKYNKGIAITIILLCLYSIINKSLGGFFTTSMILIYKYPSIILFLKRHIIITGIILLLSPSIIGIAYDFRAQLRDGPEMAEKSGSDLLFGKVCGRISSFSNNAYIFQNLPSLYLYKDEVPAEFYIMDMLHFFGIRPEFKSTGNFVEMHVKHGKDDRYSSMAGIGGVLFISIIKSPWIVALNLFIILASTYLIFFLAKKIKLRNACGVALLLSVWFMSNGDSSEIAINIYSLLFAWIILKLIARKHVVK
;
A
#
# COMPACT_ATOMS: atom_id res chain seq x y z
N MET A 1 -12.61 -7.22 -21.02
CA MET A 1 -11.14 -7.20 -21.17
C MET A 1 -10.56 -5.77 -21.28
N ARG A 2 -11.08 -4.89 -22.16
CA ARG A 2 -10.62 -3.47 -22.26
C ARG A 2 -10.64 -2.71 -20.94
N ALA A 3 -11.73 -2.75 -20.16
CA ALA A 3 -11.84 -2.08 -18.87
C ALA A 3 -10.82 -2.57 -17.80
N LEU A 4 -10.35 -3.81 -17.92
CA LEU A 4 -9.39 -4.42 -16.99
C LEU A 4 -7.95 -3.98 -17.31
N ILE A 5 -7.64 -3.76 -18.59
CA ILE A 5 -6.34 -3.25 -19.05
C ILE A 5 -6.16 -1.77 -18.66
N TYR A 6 -7.22 -0.94 -18.76
CA TYR A 6 -7.17 0.46 -18.31
C TYR A 6 -7.05 0.60 -16.78
N LYS A 7 -7.40 -0.44 -16.03
CA LYS A 7 -7.27 -0.49 -14.57
C LYS A 7 -5.93 -1.08 -14.09
N LEU A 8 -5.06 -1.53 -15.00
CA LEU A 8 -3.75 -2.06 -14.59
C LEU A 8 -2.91 -0.93 -13.98
N PRO A 9 -2.55 -1.03 -12.70
CA PRO A 9 -1.84 0.05 -12.03
C PRO A 9 -0.38 0.09 -12.50
N ALA A 10 0.16 1.31 -12.60
CA ALA A 10 1.53 1.53 -13.09
C ALA A 10 2.61 0.98 -12.14
N TYR A 11 2.36 1.03 -10.82
CA TYR A 11 3.36 0.70 -9.80
C TYR A 11 3.92 -0.72 -9.90
N PRO A 12 3.10 -1.79 -9.94
CA PRO A 12 3.64 -3.13 -9.97
C PRO A 12 4.53 -3.41 -11.20
N PHE A 13 4.14 -2.87 -12.37
CA PHE A 13 4.96 -2.99 -13.58
C PHE A 13 6.26 -2.18 -13.48
N ALA A 14 6.21 -0.98 -12.91
CA ALA A 14 7.40 -0.17 -12.70
C ALA A 14 8.37 -0.84 -11.70
N VAL A 15 7.87 -1.46 -10.62
CA VAL A 15 8.68 -2.27 -9.70
C VAL A 15 9.34 -3.42 -10.46
N VAL A 16 8.57 -4.19 -11.23
CA VAL A 16 9.11 -5.31 -12.03
C VAL A 16 10.18 -4.83 -13.01
N TYR A 17 9.93 -3.72 -13.73
CA TYR A 17 10.86 -3.16 -14.71
C TYR A 17 12.13 -2.61 -14.04
N ILE A 18 12.02 -1.74 -13.04
CA ILE A 18 13.17 -1.14 -12.36
C ILE A 18 14.03 -2.22 -11.73
N MET A 19 13.42 -3.21 -11.07
CA MET A 19 14.15 -4.29 -10.41
C MET A 19 14.78 -5.27 -11.40
N GLY A 20 14.10 -5.58 -12.50
CA GLY A 20 14.58 -6.50 -13.55
C GLY A 20 15.58 -5.89 -14.54
N SER A 21 15.51 -4.58 -14.78
CA SER A 21 16.32 -3.90 -15.79
C SER A 21 17.77 -3.64 -15.32
N LYS A 22 18.69 -3.67 -16.29
CA LYS A 22 20.08 -3.21 -16.16
C LYS A 22 20.33 -1.86 -16.84
N TYR A 23 19.34 -1.32 -17.56
CA TYR A 23 19.50 -0.10 -18.35
C TYR A 23 19.24 1.15 -17.52
N ASN A 24 20.31 1.80 -17.05
CA ASN A 24 20.22 2.97 -16.17
C ASN A 24 19.36 4.11 -16.74
N LYS A 25 19.47 4.39 -18.05
CA LYS A 25 18.63 5.42 -18.71
C LYS A 25 17.14 5.09 -18.63
N GLY A 26 16.76 3.84 -18.91
CA GLY A 26 15.38 3.39 -18.82
C GLY A 26 14.85 3.45 -17.39
N ILE A 27 15.67 3.03 -16.41
CA ILE A 27 15.33 3.12 -14.98
C ILE A 27 15.07 4.58 -14.58
N ALA A 28 15.95 5.52 -14.96
CA ALA A 28 15.79 6.94 -14.65
C ALA A 28 14.48 7.51 -15.23
N ILE A 29 14.17 7.19 -16.49
CA ILE A 29 12.92 7.59 -17.13
C ILE A 29 11.72 7.03 -16.37
N THR A 30 11.73 5.73 -16.00
CA THR A 30 10.63 5.12 -15.24
C THR A 30 10.44 5.77 -13.88
N ILE A 31 11.51 6.15 -13.19
CA ILE A 31 11.43 6.86 -11.90
C ILE A 31 10.79 8.24 -12.09
N ILE A 32 11.20 9.00 -13.11
CA ILE A 32 10.60 10.31 -13.41
C ILE A 32 9.11 10.15 -13.71
N LEU A 33 8.73 9.15 -14.51
CA LEU A 33 7.34 8.85 -14.81
C LEU A 33 6.54 8.45 -13.57
N LEU A 34 7.11 7.68 -12.64
CA LEU A 34 6.47 7.35 -11.36
C LEU A 34 6.28 8.58 -10.48
N CYS A 35 7.25 9.48 -10.42
CA CYS A 35 7.13 10.74 -9.69
C CYS A 35 6.03 11.62 -10.28
N LEU A 36 6.00 11.78 -11.61
CA LEU A 36 4.92 12.51 -12.30
C LEU A 36 3.55 11.85 -12.07
N TYR A 37 3.47 10.52 -12.17
CA TYR A 37 2.26 9.77 -11.86
C TYR A 37 1.80 9.99 -10.40
N SER A 38 2.73 10.08 -9.45
CA SER A 38 2.44 10.37 -8.04
C SER A 38 1.83 11.77 -7.87
N ILE A 39 2.37 12.78 -8.58
CA ILE A 39 1.88 14.16 -8.56
C ILE A 39 0.48 14.24 -9.16
N ILE A 40 0.27 13.66 -10.35
CA ILE A 40 -1.02 13.64 -11.04
C ILE A 40 -2.11 13.00 -10.16
N ASN A 41 -1.77 11.90 -9.48
CA ASN A 41 -2.71 11.21 -8.57
C ASN A 41 -2.75 11.82 -7.15
N LYS A 42 -2.02 12.92 -6.91
CA LYS A 42 -2.00 13.61 -5.61
C LYS A 42 -1.67 12.63 -4.47
N SER A 43 -0.68 11.76 -4.68
CA SER A 43 -0.34 10.61 -3.83
C SER A 43 1.07 10.68 -3.27
N LEU A 44 1.20 10.81 -1.95
CA LEU A 44 2.47 10.71 -1.23
C LEU A 44 2.99 9.26 -1.13
N GLY A 45 2.08 8.28 -1.08
CA GLY A 45 2.44 6.87 -1.08
C GLY A 45 3.22 6.46 -2.32
N GLY A 46 2.97 7.14 -3.44
CA GLY A 46 3.71 6.95 -4.68
C GLY A 46 5.19 7.33 -4.59
N PHE A 47 5.49 8.44 -3.93
CA PHE A 47 6.87 8.86 -3.65
C PHE A 47 7.55 7.94 -2.65
N PHE A 48 6.84 7.54 -1.59
CA PHE A 48 7.36 6.59 -0.60
C PHE A 48 7.74 5.25 -1.25
N THR A 49 6.85 4.69 -2.07
CA THR A 49 7.09 3.45 -2.81
C THR A 49 8.29 3.58 -3.74
N THR A 50 8.41 4.70 -4.45
CA THR A 50 9.56 4.97 -5.34
C THR A 50 10.88 5.03 -4.57
N SER A 51 10.90 5.69 -3.40
CA SER A 51 12.06 5.71 -2.51
C SER A 51 12.44 4.33 -2.00
N MET A 52 11.47 3.49 -1.62
CA MET A 52 11.72 2.10 -1.21
C MET A 52 12.34 1.27 -2.34
N ILE A 53 11.84 1.42 -3.58
CA ILE A 53 12.44 0.77 -4.76
C ILE A 53 13.90 1.17 -4.92
N LEU A 54 14.21 2.47 -4.79
CA LEU A 54 15.58 2.98 -4.92
C LEU A 54 16.52 2.42 -3.85
N ILE A 55 16.12 2.47 -2.59
CA ILE A 55 16.90 1.94 -1.46
C ILE A 55 17.20 0.45 -1.67
N TYR A 56 16.21 -0.31 -2.13
CA TYR A 56 16.37 -1.74 -2.33
C TYR A 56 17.17 -2.08 -3.60
N LYS A 57 17.05 -1.29 -4.68
CA LYS A 57 17.79 -1.49 -5.93
C LYS A 57 19.27 -1.16 -5.79
N TYR A 58 19.62 -0.15 -4.99
CA TYR A 58 20.96 0.41 -4.88
C TYR A 58 21.53 0.24 -3.45
N PRO A 59 22.26 -0.85 -3.17
CA PRO A 59 22.89 -1.07 -1.87
C PRO A 59 23.86 0.04 -1.45
N SER A 60 24.40 0.81 -2.40
CA SER A 60 25.21 2.00 -2.14
C SER A 60 24.48 3.05 -1.30
N ILE A 61 23.15 3.17 -1.43
CA ILE A 61 22.33 4.06 -0.60
C ILE A 61 22.35 3.58 0.85
N ILE A 62 22.15 2.28 1.08
CA ILE A 62 22.19 1.70 2.43
C ILE A 62 23.58 1.86 3.05
N LEU A 63 24.65 1.60 2.28
CA LEU A 63 26.02 1.80 2.70
C LEU A 63 26.30 3.26 3.07
N PHE A 64 25.81 4.21 2.27
CA PHE A 64 25.92 5.64 2.56
C PHE A 64 25.21 6.00 3.88
N LEU A 65 23.96 5.55 4.06
CA LEU A 65 23.19 5.81 5.29
C LEU A 65 23.85 5.22 6.54
N LYS A 66 24.45 4.03 6.43
CA LYS A 66 25.21 3.39 7.52
C LYS A 66 26.50 4.14 7.84
N ARG A 67 27.25 4.56 6.81
CA ARG A 67 28.51 5.28 6.96
C ARG A 67 28.31 6.66 7.60
N HIS A 68 27.18 7.30 7.31
CA HIS A 68 26.86 8.65 7.79
C HIS A 68 25.73 8.63 8.82
N ILE A 69 25.88 7.85 9.88
CA ILE A 69 24.82 7.63 10.89
C ILE A 69 24.28 8.92 11.52
N ILE A 70 25.15 9.92 11.73
CA ILE A 70 24.76 11.23 12.27
C ILE A 70 23.83 11.96 11.27
N ILE A 71 24.21 11.99 9.99
CA ILE A 71 23.39 12.59 8.93
C ILE A 71 22.07 11.85 8.80
N THR A 72 22.10 10.52 8.83
CA THR A 72 20.88 9.69 8.83
C THR A 72 19.98 10.00 10.02
N GLY A 73 20.56 10.16 11.22
CA GLY A 73 19.83 10.56 12.43
C GLY A 73 19.17 11.93 12.28
N ILE A 74 19.87 12.92 11.72
CA ILE A 74 19.31 14.26 11.44
C ILE A 74 18.15 14.15 10.45
N ILE A 75 18.30 13.40 9.36
CA ILE A 75 17.22 13.19 8.37
C ILE A 75 16.00 12.54 9.02
N LEU A 76 16.20 11.52 9.87
CA LEU A 76 15.11 10.87 10.59
C LEU A 76 14.40 11.83 11.55
N LEU A 77 15.15 12.69 12.24
CA LEU A 77 14.60 13.69 13.16
C LEU A 77 13.82 14.78 12.42
N LEU A 78 14.25 15.17 11.21
CA LEU A 78 13.54 16.12 10.35
C LEU A 78 12.36 15.49 9.58
N SER A 79 12.31 14.15 9.51
CA SER A 79 11.29 13.44 8.72
C SER A 79 9.85 13.81 9.06
N PRO A 80 9.43 14.03 10.33
CA PRO A 80 8.06 14.42 10.63
C PRO A 80 7.69 15.76 9.99
N SER A 81 8.58 16.75 10.06
CA SER A 81 8.39 18.07 9.47
C SER A 81 8.35 18.02 7.95
N ILE A 82 9.26 17.26 7.32
CA ILE A 82 9.29 17.05 5.87
C ILE A 82 7.96 16.42 5.40
N ILE A 83 7.47 15.43 6.13
CA ILE A 83 6.21 14.76 5.80
C ILE A 83 5.02 15.71 6.00
N GLY A 84 5.02 16.51 7.07
CA GLY A 84 4.00 17.55 7.29
C GLY A 84 3.87 18.50 6.10
N ILE A 85 5.00 19.04 5.62
CA ILE A 85 5.05 19.90 4.44
C ILE A 85 4.52 19.18 3.20
N ALA A 86 4.89 17.91 3.01
CA ALA A 86 4.44 17.12 1.88
C ALA A 86 2.91 16.88 1.91
N TYR A 87 2.31 16.71 3.10
CA TYR A 87 0.86 16.60 3.27
C TYR A 87 0.15 17.92 2.98
N ASP A 88 0.70 19.05 3.41
CA ASP A 88 0.13 20.36 3.12
C ASP A 88 0.19 20.66 1.60
N PHE A 89 1.30 20.32 0.93
CA PHE A 89 1.41 20.36 -0.53
C PHE A 89 0.38 19.47 -1.23
N ARG A 90 0.19 18.24 -0.73
CA ARG A 90 -0.85 17.33 -1.26
C ARG A 90 -2.26 17.91 -1.08
N ALA A 91 -2.53 18.58 0.03
CA ALA A 91 -3.83 19.20 0.29
C ALA A 91 -4.11 20.33 -0.71
N GLN A 92 -3.11 21.19 -0.98
CA GLN A 92 -3.20 22.24 -2.00
C GLN A 92 -3.53 21.66 -3.38
N LEU A 93 -2.91 20.53 -3.75
CA LEU A 93 -3.20 19.87 -5.02
C LEU A 93 -4.65 19.35 -5.11
N ARG A 94 -5.36 19.11 -4.00
CA ARG A 94 -6.69 18.47 -3.96
C ARG A 94 -7.87 19.46 -4.00
N ASP A 95 -7.63 20.76 -4.14
CA ASP A 95 -8.67 21.82 -4.23
C ASP A 95 -9.70 21.76 -3.09
N GLY A 96 -9.28 21.45 -1.87
CA GLY A 96 -10.16 21.38 -0.71
C GLY A 96 -9.50 21.95 0.55
N PRO A 97 -10.10 22.96 1.20
CA PRO A 97 -9.78 23.26 2.60
C PRO A 97 -10.56 22.30 3.49
N GLU A 98 -9.91 21.58 4.42
CA GLU A 98 -10.52 20.90 5.59
C GLU A 98 -9.41 20.08 6.28
N MET A 99 -8.99 20.26 7.53
CA MET A 99 -9.59 20.87 8.71
C MET A 99 -8.57 21.81 9.36
N ALA A 100 -8.98 23.03 9.69
CA ALA A 100 -8.27 23.82 10.70
C ALA A 100 -8.70 23.30 12.06
N GLU A 101 -7.85 22.53 12.77
CA GLU A 101 -8.10 22.27 14.19
C GLU A 101 -6.80 22.02 15.00
N LYS A 102 -6.49 23.08 15.78
CA LYS A 102 -5.74 23.28 17.05
C LYS A 102 -4.50 22.44 17.42
N SER A 103 -3.47 23.19 17.86
CA SER A 103 -2.23 22.82 18.57
C SER A 103 -1.08 22.20 17.75
N GLY A 104 -0.03 23.01 17.48
CA GLY A 104 1.02 22.74 16.50
C GLY A 104 1.99 21.59 16.80
N SER A 105 2.10 21.10 18.03
CA SER A 105 2.97 19.97 18.39
C SER A 105 2.27 18.61 18.31
N ASP A 106 1.01 18.52 18.74
CA ASP A 106 0.19 17.31 18.59
C ASP A 106 -0.23 17.07 17.14
N LEU A 107 -0.34 18.14 16.33
CA LEU A 107 -0.65 18.09 14.90
C LEU A 107 0.44 17.43 14.06
N LEU A 108 1.72 17.64 14.35
CA LEU A 108 2.82 17.06 13.57
C LEU A 108 2.92 15.55 13.83
N PHE A 109 2.93 15.14 15.10
CA PHE A 109 2.93 13.72 15.46
C PHE A 109 1.60 13.03 15.13
N GLY A 110 0.46 13.70 15.25
CA GLY A 110 -0.86 13.18 14.87
C GLY A 110 -1.06 13.05 13.35
N LYS A 111 -0.60 14.03 12.55
CA LYS A 111 -0.61 13.94 11.07
C LYS A 111 0.37 12.88 10.57
N VAL A 112 1.52 12.73 11.22
CA VAL A 112 2.55 11.75 10.85
C VAL A 112 2.16 10.37 11.38
N CYS A 113 2.07 10.13 12.69
CA CYS A 113 1.74 8.82 13.25
C CYS A 113 0.28 8.39 13.03
N GLY A 114 -0.70 9.31 13.04
CA GLY A 114 -2.12 8.98 12.87
C GLY A 114 -2.57 8.71 11.44
N ARG A 115 -1.75 9.06 10.42
CA ARG A 115 -2.01 8.74 9.00
C ARG A 115 -0.93 7.89 8.33
N ILE A 116 0.29 7.82 8.86
CA ILE A 116 1.39 7.04 8.27
C ILE A 116 1.55 5.69 8.95
N SER A 117 1.05 5.53 10.18
CA SER A 117 1.25 4.29 10.90
C SER A 117 -0.08 3.57 11.12
N SER A 118 -0.24 2.45 10.42
CA SER A 118 -1.19 1.44 10.87
C SER A 118 -0.95 1.01 12.29
N PHE A 119 0.25 1.20 12.87
CA PHE A 119 0.48 0.93 14.29
C PHE A 119 -0.39 1.78 15.22
N SER A 120 -0.51 3.09 14.93
CA SER A 120 -1.36 3.99 15.73
C SER A 120 -2.82 3.60 15.56
N ASN A 121 -3.28 3.39 14.32
CA ASN A 121 -4.64 2.96 14.04
C ASN A 121 -4.94 1.59 14.68
N ASN A 122 -3.99 0.64 14.65
CA ASN A 122 -4.11 -0.65 15.33
C ASN A 122 -4.32 -0.50 16.83
N ALA A 123 -3.56 0.41 17.48
CA ALA A 123 -3.73 0.68 18.90
C ALA A 123 -5.12 1.27 19.19
N TYR A 124 -5.58 2.26 18.40
CA TYR A 124 -6.91 2.83 18.54
C TYR A 124 -8.03 1.81 18.30
N ILE A 125 -7.91 0.97 17.27
CA ILE A 125 -8.85 -0.12 16.98
C ILE A 125 -8.89 -1.08 18.17
N PHE A 126 -7.73 -1.51 18.67
CA PHE A 126 -7.63 -2.43 19.79
C PHE A 126 -8.28 -1.87 21.06
N GLN A 127 -8.04 -0.60 21.38
CA GLN A 127 -8.66 0.07 22.53
C GLN A 127 -10.19 0.15 22.41
N ASN A 128 -10.70 0.33 21.19
CA ASN A 128 -12.13 0.43 20.92
C ASN A 128 -12.77 -0.92 20.53
N LEU A 129 -12.06 -2.05 20.63
CA LEU A 129 -12.60 -3.36 20.27
C LEU A 129 -13.96 -3.67 20.94
N PRO A 130 -14.16 -3.40 22.25
CA PRO A 130 -15.44 -3.67 22.90
C PRO A 130 -16.60 -2.83 22.33
N SER A 131 -16.38 -1.56 22.01
CA SER A 131 -17.40 -0.69 21.42
C SER A 131 -17.67 -1.07 19.95
N LEU A 132 -16.64 -1.48 19.22
CA LEU A 132 -16.76 -1.95 17.83
C LEU A 132 -17.63 -3.20 17.69
N TYR A 133 -17.76 -4.01 18.74
CA TYR A 133 -18.65 -5.19 18.73
C TYR A 133 -20.12 -4.84 18.49
N LEU A 134 -20.55 -3.61 18.85
CA LEU A 134 -21.90 -3.11 18.57
C LEU A 134 -22.19 -3.00 17.07
N TYR A 135 -21.16 -2.83 16.25
CA TYR A 135 -21.24 -2.67 14.80
C TYR A 135 -20.89 -3.97 14.04
N LYS A 136 -20.83 -5.12 14.72
CA LYS A 136 -20.43 -6.40 14.10
C LYS A 136 -21.31 -6.83 12.91
N ASP A 137 -22.57 -6.38 12.89
CA ASP A 137 -23.54 -6.74 11.85
C ASP A 137 -23.35 -5.90 10.59
N GLU A 138 -22.70 -4.73 10.70
CA GLU A 138 -22.29 -3.90 9.57
C GLU A 138 -21.05 -4.46 8.85
N VAL A 139 -20.30 -5.37 9.49
CA VAL A 139 -19.14 -6.04 8.90
C VAL A 139 -19.57 -7.39 8.32
N PRO A 140 -19.58 -7.55 6.98
CA PRO A 140 -19.85 -8.85 6.36
C PRO A 140 -18.80 -9.88 6.75
N ALA A 141 -19.16 -11.16 6.81
CA ALA A 141 -18.19 -12.22 7.11
C ALA A 141 -17.07 -12.28 6.05
N GLU A 142 -17.40 -11.98 4.80
CA GLU A 142 -16.52 -12.03 3.64
C GLU A 142 -15.85 -10.69 3.33
N PHE A 143 -15.89 -9.71 4.25
CA PHE A 143 -15.47 -8.33 3.99
C PHE A 143 -14.08 -8.23 3.32
N TYR A 144 -13.14 -9.08 3.73
CA TYR A 144 -11.79 -9.10 3.21
C TYR A 144 -11.73 -9.57 1.75
N ILE A 145 -12.49 -10.61 1.39
CA ILE A 145 -12.57 -11.07 -0.01
C ILE A 145 -13.33 -10.05 -0.85
N MET A 146 -14.42 -9.49 -0.31
CA MET A 146 -15.22 -8.48 -1.00
C MET A 146 -14.38 -7.25 -1.37
N ASP A 147 -13.51 -6.81 -0.47
CA ASP A 147 -12.55 -5.72 -0.72
C ASP A 147 -11.48 -6.12 -1.76
N MET A 148 -11.01 -7.37 -1.82
CA MET A 148 -10.15 -7.84 -2.93
C MET A 148 -10.84 -7.72 -4.29
N LEU A 149 -12.16 -7.94 -4.33
CA LEU A 149 -12.97 -7.88 -5.54
C LEU A 149 -13.26 -6.44 -6.01
N HIS A 150 -12.97 -5.42 -5.18
CA HIS A 150 -13.05 -4.01 -5.57
C HIS A 150 -12.24 -3.70 -6.82
N PHE A 151 -11.08 -4.34 -6.98
CA PHE A 151 -10.27 -4.23 -8.18
C PHE A 151 -11.07 -4.54 -9.46
N PHE A 152 -11.93 -5.55 -9.40
CA PHE A 152 -12.79 -5.94 -10.51
C PHE A 152 -14.00 -5.05 -10.73
N GLY A 153 -14.21 -4.05 -9.87
CA GLY A 153 -15.38 -3.17 -9.92
C GLY A 153 -16.63 -3.76 -9.28
N ILE A 154 -16.50 -4.87 -8.54
CA ILE A 154 -17.56 -5.36 -7.66
C ILE A 154 -17.53 -4.43 -6.44
N ARG A 155 -18.61 -3.70 -6.17
CA ARG A 155 -18.72 -2.72 -5.08
C ARG A 155 -19.73 -3.23 -4.03
N PRO A 156 -19.31 -4.07 -3.07
CA PRO A 156 -20.08 -4.35 -1.85
C PRO A 156 -20.49 -3.06 -1.11
N GLU A 157 -21.53 -3.17 -0.29
CA GLU A 157 -21.97 -2.10 0.63
C GLU A 157 -20.87 -1.78 1.66
N PHE A 158 -20.13 -2.79 2.11
CA PHE A 158 -18.94 -2.62 2.94
C PHE A 158 -17.76 -2.13 2.09
N LYS A 159 -17.45 -0.83 2.17
CA LYS A 159 -16.42 -0.20 1.33
C LYS A 159 -15.00 -0.70 1.63
N SER A 160 -14.57 -0.70 2.89
CA SER A 160 -13.27 -1.25 3.28
C SER A 160 -13.11 -1.21 4.79
N THR A 161 -12.18 -2.01 5.30
CA THR A 161 -11.70 -1.94 6.68
C THR A 161 -11.28 -0.52 7.05
N GLY A 162 -10.59 0.19 6.15
CA GLY A 162 -10.12 1.54 6.42
C GLY A 162 -11.23 2.58 6.55
N ASN A 163 -12.30 2.44 5.77
CA ASN A 163 -13.49 3.27 5.88
C ASN A 163 -14.26 2.97 7.18
N PHE A 164 -14.41 1.69 7.54
CA PHE A 164 -15.03 1.30 8.81
C PHE A 164 -14.27 1.88 10.02
N VAL A 165 -12.94 1.84 10.00
CA VAL A 165 -12.11 2.46 11.06
C VAL A 165 -12.30 3.98 11.09
N GLU A 166 -12.38 4.64 9.94
CA GLU A 166 -12.60 6.08 9.89
C GLU A 166 -13.94 6.46 10.52
N MET A 167 -15.01 5.74 10.19
CA MET A 167 -16.36 6.04 10.66
C MET A 167 -16.54 5.72 12.15
N HIS A 168 -16.14 4.52 12.59
CA HIS A 168 -16.49 4.02 13.92
C HIS A 168 -15.39 4.16 14.98
N VAL A 169 -14.13 4.37 14.59
CA VAL A 169 -13.02 4.58 15.54
C VAL A 169 -12.61 6.04 15.59
N LYS A 170 -12.55 6.70 14.43
CA LYS A 170 -12.12 8.10 14.34
C LYS A 170 -13.27 9.10 14.28
N HIS A 171 -14.52 8.63 14.21
CA HIS A 171 -15.71 9.48 14.11
C HIS A 171 -15.62 10.46 12.94
N GLY A 172 -15.06 9.98 11.82
CA GLY A 172 -15.00 10.73 10.58
C GLY A 172 -16.40 11.11 10.10
N LYS A 173 -16.53 12.33 9.58
CA LYS A 173 -17.83 12.88 9.12
C LYS A 173 -18.12 12.62 7.64
N ASP A 174 -17.12 12.12 6.90
CA ASP A 174 -17.20 11.96 5.46
C ASP A 174 -16.67 10.57 5.05
N ASP A 175 -17.52 9.83 4.38
CA ASP A 175 -17.35 8.45 3.95
C ASP A 175 -16.39 8.29 2.76
N ARG A 176 -15.85 9.40 2.24
CA ARG A 176 -14.78 9.44 1.22
C ARG A 176 -13.40 9.28 1.84
N TYR A 177 -13.28 9.42 3.16
CA TYR A 177 -12.02 9.20 3.87
C TYR A 177 -11.89 7.74 4.31
N SER A 178 -10.64 7.29 4.39
CA SER A 178 -10.26 5.95 4.79
C SER A 178 -8.96 6.00 5.56
N SER A 179 -8.91 5.27 6.67
CA SER A 179 -7.73 5.11 7.50
C SER A 179 -6.95 3.85 7.14
N MET A 180 -5.62 3.91 7.28
CA MET A 180 -4.77 2.73 7.10
C MET A 180 -4.92 1.79 8.31
N ALA A 181 -5.79 0.79 8.20
CA ALA A 181 -6.02 -0.18 9.27
C ALA A 181 -4.83 -1.14 9.44
N GLY A 182 -4.07 -1.42 8.38
CA GLY A 182 -3.03 -2.44 8.40
C GLY A 182 -3.57 -3.86 8.57
N ILE A 183 -2.69 -4.86 8.46
CA ILE A 183 -3.09 -6.25 8.68
C ILE A 183 -3.60 -6.47 10.11
N GLY A 184 -2.98 -5.81 11.10
CA GLY A 184 -3.43 -5.87 12.50
C GLY A 184 -4.90 -5.45 12.65
N GLY A 185 -5.28 -4.31 12.08
CA GLY A 185 -6.64 -3.78 12.12
C GLY A 185 -7.63 -4.67 11.39
N VAL A 186 -7.24 -5.26 10.25
CA VAL A 186 -8.05 -6.29 9.56
C VAL A 186 -8.32 -7.48 10.48
N LEU A 187 -7.30 -7.97 11.20
CA LEU A 187 -7.46 -9.10 12.12
C LEU A 187 -8.30 -8.73 13.35
N PHE A 188 -8.13 -7.52 13.91
CA PHE A 188 -8.98 -7.03 15.01
C PHE A 188 -10.44 -6.90 14.58
N ILE A 189 -10.71 -6.39 13.38
CA ILE A 189 -12.07 -6.33 12.82
C ILE A 189 -12.60 -7.73 12.47
N SER A 190 -11.72 -8.68 12.18
CA SER A 190 -12.13 -10.08 12.03
C SER A 190 -12.58 -10.67 13.38
N ILE A 191 -11.93 -10.29 14.49
CA ILE A 191 -12.27 -10.77 15.84
C ILE A 191 -13.67 -10.32 16.25
N ILE A 192 -14.06 -9.07 15.98
CA ILE A 192 -15.41 -8.58 16.32
C ILE A 192 -16.51 -9.40 15.62
N LYS A 193 -16.21 -9.99 14.46
CA LYS A 193 -17.15 -10.84 13.73
C LYS A 193 -17.18 -12.25 14.29
N SER A 194 -16.05 -12.96 14.26
CA SER A 194 -15.86 -14.23 14.97
C SER A 194 -14.41 -14.72 14.86
N PRO A 195 -13.95 -15.59 15.79
CA PRO A 195 -12.62 -16.21 15.70
C PRO A 195 -12.39 -16.99 14.39
N TRP A 196 -13.45 -17.54 13.79
CA TRP A 196 -13.35 -18.25 12.52
C TRP A 196 -12.98 -17.31 11.35
N ILE A 197 -13.56 -16.10 11.33
CA ILE A 197 -13.22 -15.09 10.31
C ILE A 197 -11.77 -14.64 10.45
N VAL A 198 -11.22 -14.59 11.66
CA VAL A 198 -9.78 -14.32 11.89
C VAL A 198 -8.92 -15.38 11.21
N ALA A 199 -9.22 -16.67 11.43
CA ALA A 199 -8.48 -17.77 10.84
C ALA A 199 -8.56 -17.75 9.30
N LEU A 200 -9.77 -17.52 8.76
CA LEU A 200 -10.00 -17.39 7.32
C LEU A 200 -9.20 -16.24 6.72
N ASN A 201 -9.30 -15.03 7.27
CA ASN A 201 -8.61 -13.86 6.74
C ASN A 201 -7.09 -14.00 6.87
N LEU A 202 -6.59 -14.54 7.99
CA LEU A 202 -5.17 -14.83 8.17
C LEU A 202 -4.66 -15.81 7.12
N PHE A 203 -5.42 -16.88 6.83
CA PHE A 203 -5.09 -17.82 5.77
C PHE A 203 -5.03 -17.12 4.40
N ILE A 204 -6.01 -16.28 4.06
CA ILE A 204 -6.04 -15.57 2.77
C ILE A 204 -4.85 -14.59 2.67
N ILE A 205 -4.52 -13.86 3.75
CA ILE A 205 -3.36 -12.95 3.82
C ILE A 205 -2.06 -13.71 3.52
N LEU A 206 -1.85 -14.84 4.20
CA LEU A 206 -0.65 -15.66 4.05
C LEU A 206 -0.58 -16.30 2.65
N ALA A 207 -1.69 -16.86 2.17
CA ALA A 207 -1.79 -17.46 0.84
C ALA A 207 -1.52 -16.42 -0.27
N SER A 208 -2.10 -15.22 -0.14
CA SER A 208 -1.93 -14.13 -1.10
C SER A 208 -0.49 -13.61 -1.11
N THR A 209 0.11 -13.45 0.06
CA THR A 209 1.53 -13.06 0.18
C THR A 209 2.44 -14.13 -0.44
N TYR A 210 2.21 -15.40 -0.10
CA TYR A 210 2.94 -16.52 -0.71
C TYR A 210 2.80 -16.53 -2.24
N LEU A 211 1.59 -16.28 -2.76
CA LEU A 211 1.33 -16.22 -4.19
C LEU A 211 2.14 -15.12 -4.89
N ILE A 212 2.28 -13.94 -4.28
CA ILE A 212 3.15 -12.86 -4.80
C ILE A 212 4.60 -13.35 -4.92
N PHE A 213 5.14 -13.97 -3.87
CA PHE A 213 6.51 -14.51 -3.89
C PHE A 213 6.68 -15.61 -4.94
N PHE A 214 5.70 -16.51 -5.05
CA PHE A 214 5.70 -17.58 -6.04
C PHE A 214 5.69 -17.03 -7.47
N LEU A 215 4.82 -16.06 -7.77
CA LEU A 215 4.73 -15.44 -9.09
C LEU A 215 5.99 -14.65 -9.44
N ALA A 216 6.51 -13.85 -8.51
CA ALA A 216 7.77 -13.11 -8.72
C ALA A 216 8.93 -14.05 -9.05
N LYS A 217 9.04 -15.20 -8.37
CA LYS A 217 10.02 -16.25 -8.69
C LYS A 217 9.77 -16.87 -10.06
N LYS A 218 8.50 -17.16 -10.42
CA LYS A 218 8.15 -17.71 -11.74
C LYS A 218 8.49 -16.79 -12.91
N ILE A 219 8.46 -15.48 -12.71
CA ILE A 219 8.87 -14.48 -13.72
C ILE A 219 10.40 -14.49 -13.94
N LYS A 220 11.18 -15.16 -13.07
CA LYS A 220 12.65 -15.24 -13.12
C LYS A 220 13.35 -13.87 -13.05
N LEU A 221 12.78 -12.94 -12.27
CA LEU A 221 13.42 -11.65 -12.03
C LEU A 221 14.71 -11.85 -11.21
N ARG A 222 15.78 -11.13 -11.58
CA ARG A 222 17.09 -11.18 -10.87
C ARG A 222 16.95 -10.93 -9.37
N ASN A 223 15.93 -10.18 -8.96
CA ASN A 223 15.66 -9.85 -7.57
C ASN A 223 14.18 -10.13 -7.20
N ALA A 224 13.73 -11.35 -7.52
CA ALA A 224 12.33 -11.77 -7.32
C ALA A 224 11.83 -11.60 -5.87
N CYS A 225 12.65 -11.96 -4.88
CA CYS A 225 12.28 -11.79 -3.47
C CYS A 225 12.12 -10.31 -3.10
N GLY A 226 12.97 -9.44 -3.63
CA GLY A 226 12.86 -8.00 -3.44
C GLY A 226 11.61 -7.38 -4.03
N VAL A 227 11.28 -7.79 -5.26
CA VAL A 227 10.04 -7.38 -5.92
C VAL A 227 8.83 -7.82 -5.09
N ALA A 228 8.81 -9.09 -4.66
CA ALA A 228 7.72 -9.61 -3.83
C ALA A 228 7.58 -8.87 -2.51
N LEU A 229 8.70 -8.56 -1.84
CA LEU A 229 8.72 -7.80 -0.61
C LEU A 229 8.19 -6.37 -0.81
N LEU A 230 8.67 -5.64 -1.83
CA LEU A 230 8.21 -4.29 -2.13
C LEU A 230 6.71 -4.24 -2.45
N LEU A 231 6.19 -5.24 -3.17
CA LEU A 231 4.75 -5.34 -3.46
C LEU A 231 3.92 -5.77 -2.23
N SER A 232 4.52 -6.41 -1.24
CA SER A 232 3.81 -6.85 -0.03
C SER A 232 3.80 -5.79 1.07
N VAL A 233 4.88 -5.01 1.22
CA VAL A 233 5.05 -4.04 2.32
C VAL A 233 3.93 -3.00 2.37
N TRP A 234 3.52 -2.47 1.21
CA TRP A 234 2.48 -1.44 1.16
C TRP A 234 1.12 -1.97 1.65
N PHE A 235 0.73 -3.15 1.18
CA PHE A 235 -0.45 -3.86 1.67
C PHE A 235 -0.35 -4.16 3.17
N MET A 236 0.80 -4.64 3.65
CA MET A 236 1.01 -4.95 5.07
C MET A 236 0.77 -3.73 5.96
N SER A 237 1.19 -2.56 5.48
CA SER A 237 1.00 -1.28 6.15
C SER A 237 -0.43 -0.77 6.07
N ASN A 238 -1.13 -0.90 4.93
CA ASN A 238 -2.45 -0.30 4.76
C ASN A 238 -3.62 -1.20 5.17
N GLY A 239 -3.47 -2.52 5.02
CA GLY A 239 -4.53 -3.50 5.27
C GLY A 239 -5.62 -3.53 4.18
N ASP A 240 -5.40 -2.85 3.06
CA ASP A 240 -6.33 -2.80 1.93
C ASP A 240 -6.12 -4.02 1.03
N SER A 241 -7.08 -4.93 1.03
CA SER A 241 -6.97 -6.20 0.33
C SER A 241 -7.08 -6.04 -1.20
N SER A 242 -7.65 -4.93 -1.68
CA SER A 242 -7.66 -4.61 -3.11
C SER A 242 -6.25 -4.40 -3.66
N GLU A 243 -5.32 -3.87 -2.85
CA GLU A 243 -3.92 -3.64 -3.23
C GLU A 243 -3.16 -4.96 -3.40
N ILE A 244 -3.38 -5.95 -2.53
CA ILE A 244 -2.73 -7.26 -2.68
C ILE A 244 -3.28 -8.01 -3.90
N ALA A 245 -4.59 -7.92 -4.16
CA ALA A 245 -5.21 -8.47 -5.35
C ALA A 245 -4.59 -7.85 -6.62
N ILE A 246 -4.51 -6.52 -6.68
CA ILE A 246 -3.83 -5.77 -7.73
C ILE A 246 -2.43 -6.31 -8.01
N ASN A 247 -1.62 -6.51 -6.97
CA ASN A 247 -0.23 -6.94 -7.12
C ASN A 247 -0.14 -8.36 -7.69
N ILE A 248 -1.01 -9.27 -7.22
CA ILE A 248 -1.13 -10.63 -7.76
C ILE A 248 -1.49 -10.60 -9.24
N TYR A 249 -2.51 -9.82 -9.63
CA TYR A 249 -2.97 -9.73 -11.01
C TYR A 249 -1.91 -9.12 -11.93
N SER A 250 -1.22 -8.07 -11.49
CA SER A 250 -0.12 -7.48 -12.25
C SER A 250 1.02 -8.47 -12.49
N LEU A 251 1.39 -9.27 -11.48
CA LEU A 251 2.42 -10.29 -11.63
C LEU A 251 1.96 -11.44 -12.56
N LEU A 252 0.72 -11.90 -12.43
CA LEU A 252 0.13 -12.88 -13.35
C LEU A 252 0.16 -12.39 -14.79
N PHE A 253 -0.26 -11.14 -15.00
CA PHE A 253 -0.27 -10.51 -16.33
C PHE A 253 1.15 -10.37 -16.90
N ALA A 254 2.09 -9.88 -16.10
CA ALA A 254 3.50 -9.79 -16.49
C ALA A 254 4.07 -11.16 -16.87
N TRP A 255 3.77 -12.21 -16.09
CA TRP A 255 4.18 -13.57 -16.37
C TRP A 255 3.61 -14.09 -17.69
N ILE A 256 2.32 -13.89 -17.95
CA ILE A 256 1.65 -14.29 -19.20
C ILE A 256 2.28 -13.58 -20.40
N ILE A 257 2.45 -12.25 -20.34
CA ILE A 257 3.07 -11.48 -21.43
C ILE A 257 4.48 -11.97 -21.73
N LEU A 258 5.32 -12.13 -20.71
CA LEU A 258 6.69 -12.58 -20.90
C LEU A 258 6.74 -13.98 -21.51
N LYS A 259 5.83 -14.87 -21.12
CA LYS A 259 5.72 -16.21 -21.72
C LYS A 259 5.31 -16.15 -23.20
N LEU A 260 4.41 -15.24 -23.57
CA LEU A 260 3.98 -15.03 -24.96
C LEU A 260 5.12 -14.45 -25.81
N ILE A 261 5.86 -13.47 -25.29
CA ILE A 261 7.02 -12.87 -25.98
C ILE A 261 8.13 -13.91 -26.15
N ALA A 262 8.47 -14.65 -25.09
CA ALA A 262 9.51 -15.68 -25.14
C ALA A 262 9.18 -16.78 -26.16
N ARG A 263 7.92 -17.20 -26.27
CA ARG A 263 7.48 -18.17 -27.30
C ARG A 263 7.68 -17.64 -28.72
N LYS A 264 7.46 -16.35 -28.98
CA LYS A 264 7.67 -15.75 -30.31
C LYS A 264 9.14 -15.68 -30.72
N HIS A 265 10.07 -15.67 -29.76
CA HIS A 265 11.52 -15.65 -30.06
C HIS A 265 12.16 -17.04 -30.16
N VAL A 266 11.45 -18.11 -29.79
CA VAL A 266 11.91 -19.50 -29.96
C VAL A 266 11.40 -20.11 -31.28
N VAL A 267 10.42 -19.49 -31.92
CA VAL A 267 9.94 -19.86 -33.27
C VAL A 267 10.61 -18.94 -34.29
N LYS A 268 11.90 -19.17 -34.55
CA LYS A 268 12.61 -18.80 -35.79
C LYS A 268 13.76 -19.75 -36.00
#